data_AF-A0A5C4TA46-F1
#
_entry.id   AF-A0A5C4TA46-F1
#
_cell.length_a   1.000
_cell.length_b   1.000
_cell.length_c   1.000
_cell.angle_alpha   90.00
_cell.angle_beta   90.00
_cell.angle_gamma   90.00
#
_symmetry.space_group_name_H-M   'P 1'
#
loop_
_entity.id
_entity.type
_entity.pdbx_description
1 polymer ?
#
loop_
_entity_poly.entity_id
_entity_poly.type
_entity_poly.pdbx_seq_one_letter_code
_entity_poly.pdbx_strand_id
1 'polypeptide(L)'
;MIAVIALVAVWVAPTIGSTFSNQTIRYGSSGSDVYELQGRLSYLDYYRGPIDGDFGWQTDRAVRDFQYKFGMKVDGVVGPKTKLMLWNATKNWAPGAAGGTGGGNVSGPVSEFSSADISLMAKAVYGEARGEPYTGQVAVAAVILNRVRSASFPNTVSGVIFQSGAFTAVADGQIWLTPNDTAFQAVRDAINGWDPSGEALYYFNPQTATSAWIWSRPQIKQIGRHIFCK
;
A
#
# COMPACT_ATOMS: atom_id res chain seq x y z
N MET A 1 58.26 8.57 29.07
CA MET A 1 56.83 8.79 29.29
C MET A 1 56.23 9.33 28.01
N ILE A 2 55.49 8.50 27.24
CA ILE A 2 54.73 8.95 26.07
C ILE A 2 53.30 8.48 26.31
N ALA A 3 52.42 9.43 26.65
CA ALA A 3 51.00 9.19 26.82
C ALA A 3 50.34 9.22 25.45
N VAL A 4 49.79 8.07 25.03
CA VAL A 4 48.98 7.96 23.82
C VAL A 4 47.59 8.49 24.15
N ILE A 5 47.26 9.68 23.63
CA ILE A 5 45.91 10.25 23.70
C ILE A 5 45.07 9.52 22.63
N ALA A 6 44.26 8.57 23.07
CA ALA A 6 43.23 7.96 22.24
C ALA A 6 42.09 8.97 22.04
N LEU A 7 41.96 9.50 20.83
CA LEU A 7 40.77 10.22 20.36
C LEU A 7 39.59 9.26 20.39
N VAL A 8 38.73 9.39 21.41
CA VAL A 8 37.44 8.71 21.44
C VAL A 8 36.55 9.42 20.43
N ALA A 9 36.40 8.84 19.24
CA ALA A 9 35.36 9.24 18.31
C ALA A 9 34.01 8.90 18.98
N VAL A 10 33.35 9.92 19.53
CA VAL A 10 31.98 9.79 20.03
C VAL A 10 31.10 9.58 18.80
N TRP A 11 30.80 8.32 18.50
CA TRP A 11 29.83 7.97 17.49
C TRP A 11 28.45 8.31 18.05
N VAL A 12 27.95 9.50 17.73
CA VAL A 12 26.55 9.84 17.99
C VAL A 12 25.73 9.03 17.00
N ALA A 13 25.19 7.90 17.44
CA ALA A 13 24.22 7.17 16.64
C ALA A 13 23.08 8.14 16.27
N PRO A 14 22.64 8.21 15.00
CA PRO A 14 21.47 9.00 14.65
C PRO A 14 20.32 8.51 15.53
N THR A 15 19.78 9.40 16.34
CA THR A 15 18.57 9.08 17.10
C THR A 15 17.49 8.82 16.04
N ILE A 16 16.92 7.61 16.07
CA ILE A 16 15.73 7.29 15.29
C ILE A 16 14.60 8.13 15.91
N GLY A 17 14.55 9.41 15.54
CA GLY A 17 13.48 10.31 15.89
C GLY A 17 12.17 9.68 15.44
N SER A 18 11.15 9.80 16.27
CA SER A 18 9.77 9.47 15.91
C SER A 18 9.48 9.94 14.48
N THR A 19 9.16 9.01 13.57
CA THR A 19 8.89 9.27 12.15
C THR A 19 8.06 10.55 11.92
N PHE A 20 7.04 10.79 12.75
CA PHE A 20 6.37 12.07 12.80
C PHE A 20 6.17 12.47 14.27
N SER A 21 6.24 13.77 14.55
CA SER A 21 5.71 14.32 15.80
C SER A 21 4.18 14.32 15.82
N ASN A 22 3.55 14.68 16.94
CA ASN A 22 2.10 14.85 17.04
C ASN A 22 1.56 16.13 16.37
N GLN A 23 2.44 16.99 15.83
CA GLN A 23 2.04 18.24 15.19
C GLN A 23 1.17 17.99 13.96
N THR A 24 0.14 18.79 13.74
CA THR A 24 -0.55 18.82 12.44
C THR A 24 0.22 19.74 11.50
N ILE A 25 0.66 19.24 10.34
CA ILE A 25 1.39 20.03 9.34
C ILE A 25 0.50 20.28 8.10
N ARG A 26 0.70 21.43 7.47
CA ARG A 26 -0.07 21.94 6.31
C ARG A 26 0.76 23.00 5.58
N TYR A 27 0.26 23.51 4.45
CA TYR A 27 0.87 24.62 3.71
C TYR A 27 1.43 25.72 4.64
N GLY A 28 2.68 26.11 4.41
CA GLY A 28 3.43 27.08 5.23
C GLY A 28 4.09 26.51 6.49
N SER A 29 3.87 25.25 6.84
CA SER A 29 4.65 24.57 7.90
C SER A 29 6.08 24.30 7.40
N SER A 30 7.04 24.21 8.31
CA SER A 30 8.39 23.78 8.00
C SER A 30 9.00 22.91 9.11
N GLY A 31 10.11 22.24 8.81
CA GLY A 31 10.89 21.45 9.76
C GLY A 31 10.93 19.95 9.47
N SER A 32 11.41 19.15 10.44
CA SER A 32 11.70 17.73 10.27
C SER A 32 10.48 16.89 9.86
N ASP A 33 9.30 17.21 10.39
CA ASP A 33 8.04 16.55 10.02
C ASP A 33 7.67 16.79 8.55
N VAL A 34 7.99 17.96 7.99
CA VAL A 34 7.74 18.24 6.57
C VAL A 34 8.77 17.53 5.68
N TYR A 35 10.01 17.47 6.13
CA TYR A 35 11.08 16.76 5.44
C TYR A 35 10.75 15.25 5.31
N GLU A 36 10.28 14.65 6.40
CA GLU A 36 9.79 13.26 6.41
C GLU A 36 8.63 13.06 5.42
N LEU A 37 7.62 13.95 5.47
CA LEU A 37 6.46 13.92 4.59
C LEU A 37 6.88 13.94 3.12
N GLN A 38 7.72 14.88 2.73
CA GLN A 38 8.21 15.03 1.36
C GLN A 38 8.97 13.79 0.91
N GLY A 39 9.85 13.23 1.75
CA GLY A 39 10.60 12.02 1.42
C GLY A 39 9.70 10.79 1.23
N ARG A 40 8.72 10.59 2.10
CA ARG A 40 7.76 9.47 1.98
C ARG A 40 6.82 9.66 0.79
N LEU A 41 6.35 10.87 0.52
CA LEU A 41 5.54 11.14 -0.68
C LEU A 41 6.35 10.97 -1.97
N SER A 42 7.65 11.29 -1.95
CA SER A 42 8.55 11.07 -3.09
C SER A 42 8.81 9.59 -3.33
N TYR A 43 9.02 8.81 -2.26
CA TYR A 43 9.14 7.35 -2.32
C TYR A 43 7.90 6.68 -2.93
N LEU A 44 6.73 7.31 -2.78
CA LEU A 44 5.46 6.87 -3.36
C LEU A 44 5.14 7.49 -4.73
N ASP A 45 6.08 8.25 -5.34
CA ASP A 45 5.93 9.01 -6.59
C ASP A 45 4.78 10.05 -6.62
N TYR A 46 4.32 10.52 -5.46
CA TYR A 46 3.39 11.68 -5.38
C TYR A 46 4.12 13.02 -5.43
N TYR A 47 5.41 13.03 -5.08
CA TYR A 47 6.19 14.25 -4.91
C TYR A 47 7.52 14.20 -5.66
N ARG A 48 7.71 15.18 -6.55
CA ARG A 48 8.92 15.34 -7.38
C ARG A 48 9.66 16.65 -7.12
N GLY A 49 9.27 17.34 -6.05
CA GLY A 49 9.88 18.59 -5.62
C GLY A 49 11.07 18.38 -4.70
N PRO A 50 11.71 19.46 -4.24
CA PRO A 50 12.80 19.41 -3.26
C PRO A 50 12.33 18.83 -1.92
N ILE A 51 13.16 17.98 -1.30
CA ILE A 51 12.98 17.50 0.08
C ILE A 51 13.76 18.46 0.99
N ASP A 52 13.18 19.63 1.23
CA ASP A 52 13.81 20.76 1.92
C ASP A 52 13.23 21.01 3.32
N GLY A 53 12.15 20.31 3.67
CA GLY A 53 11.43 20.54 4.92
C GLY A 53 10.53 21.77 4.90
N ASP A 54 10.24 22.36 3.73
CA ASP A 54 9.33 23.50 3.58
C ASP A 54 8.03 23.08 2.87
N PHE A 55 6.88 23.26 3.54
CA PHE A 55 5.60 22.82 3.03
C PHE A 55 5.03 23.86 2.06
N GLY A 56 5.56 23.85 0.84
CA GLY A 56 5.12 24.69 -0.27
C GLY A 56 3.96 24.10 -1.09
N TRP A 57 3.65 24.77 -2.20
CA TRP A 57 2.52 24.40 -3.07
C TRP A 57 2.67 23.01 -3.70
N GLN A 58 3.89 22.57 -4.01
CA GLN A 58 4.16 21.24 -4.55
C GLN A 58 3.86 20.15 -3.51
N THR A 59 4.21 20.39 -2.24
CA THR A 59 3.92 19.48 -1.14
C THR A 59 2.41 19.43 -0.87
N ASP A 60 1.71 20.56 -0.91
CA ASP A 60 0.23 20.60 -0.77
C ASP A 60 -0.47 19.79 -1.85
N ARG A 61 -0.05 19.97 -3.10
CA ARG A 61 -0.56 19.16 -4.22
C ARG A 61 -0.34 17.67 -3.99
N ALA A 62 0.88 17.26 -3.63
CA ALA A 62 1.21 15.86 -3.39
C ALA A 62 0.41 15.27 -2.21
N VAL A 63 0.19 16.03 -1.14
CA VAL A 63 -0.65 15.63 -0.01
C VAL A 63 -2.10 15.45 -0.45
N ARG A 64 -2.64 16.37 -1.23
CA ARG A 64 -4.02 16.28 -1.74
C ARG A 64 -4.18 15.09 -2.68
N ASP A 65 -3.22 14.85 -3.57
CA ASP A 65 -3.22 13.70 -4.46
C ASP A 65 -3.15 12.39 -3.68
N PHE A 66 -2.30 12.33 -2.64
CA PHE A 66 -2.25 11.22 -1.71
C PHE A 66 -3.57 11.05 -0.94
N GLN A 67 -4.12 12.11 -0.36
CA GLN A 67 -5.40 12.06 0.33
C GLN A 67 -6.53 11.58 -0.58
N TYR A 68 -6.60 12.10 -1.80
CA TYR A 68 -7.57 11.67 -2.83
C TYR A 68 -7.41 10.19 -3.14
N LYS A 69 -6.18 9.74 -3.42
CA LYS A 69 -5.91 8.36 -3.80
C LYS A 69 -6.19 7.37 -2.66
N PHE A 70 -6.01 7.79 -1.41
CA PHE A 70 -6.26 6.99 -0.21
C PHE A 70 -7.64 7.23 0.42
N GLY A 71 -8.57 7.87 -0.29
CA GLY A 71 -9.97 8.04 0.15
C GLY A 71 -10.13 8.86 1.43
N MET A 72 -9.21 9.78 1.70
CA MET A 72 -9.26 10.70 2.83
C MET A 72 -9.91 12.03 2.42
N LYS A 73 -10.28 12.84 3.41
CA LYS A 73 -10.67 14.23 3.15
C LYS A 73 -9.50 14.95 2.47
N VAL A 74 -9.75 15.54 1.30
CA VAL A 74 -8.75 16.21 0.46
C VAL A 74 -8.62 17.67 0.89
N ASP A 75 -8.04 17.90 2.07
CA ASP A 75 -7.91 19.23 2.67
C ASP A 75 -6.48 19.77 2.71
N GLY A 76 -5.48 18.98 2.30
CA GLY A 76 -4.07 19.34 2.37
C GLY A 76 -3.50 19.31 3.80
N VAL A 77 -4.29 18.85 4.78
CA VAL A 77 -3.91 18.79 6.19
C VAL A 77 -3.35 17.42 6.53
N VAL A 78 -2.09 17.37 6.95
CA VAL A 78 -1.41 16.15 7.36
C VAL A 78 -1.55 15.99 8.87
N GLY A 79 -2.75 15.57 9.28
CA GLY A 79 -3.07 15.21 10.65
C GLY A 79 -2.72 13.74 10.98
N PRO A 80 -3.06 13.26 12.19
CA PRO A 80 -2.70 11.91 12.64
C PRO A 80 -3.11 10.79 11.66
N LYS A 81 -4.30 10.89 11.06
CA LYS A 81 -4.79 9.92 10.06
C LYS A 81 -3.91 9.87 8.81
N THR A 82 -3.55 11.03 8.26
CA THR A 82 -2.69 11.12 7.07
C THR A 82 -1.27 10.65 7.37
N LYS A 83 -0.72 11.02 8.52
CA LYS A 83 0.60 10.56 8.99
C LYS A 83 0.65 9.04 9.15
N LEU A 84 -0.37 8.46 9.78
CA LEU A 84 -0.48 7.02 9.94
C LEU A 84 -0.59 6.31 8.59
N MET A 85 -1.38 6.84 7.66
CA MET A 85 -1.49 6.31 6.29
C MET A 85 -0.14 6.32 5.59
N LEU A 86 0.55 7.47 5.64
CA LEU A 86 1.82 7.66 4.97
C LEU A 86 2.87 6.71 5.53
N TRP A 87 2.99 6.62 6.87
CA TRP A 87 3.88 5.66 7.52
C TRP A 87 3.59 4.21 7.11
N ASN A 88 2.31 3.81 7.08
CA ASN A 88 1.93 2.46 6.67
C ASN A 88 2.31 2.16 5.21
N ALA A 89 2.14 3.13 4.32
CA ALA A 89 2.51 3.00 2.91
C ALA A 89 4.04 3.02 2.69
N THR A 90 4.83 3.44 3.69
CA THR A 90 6.27 3.67 3.57
C THR A 90 7.07 3.07 4.72
N LYS A 91 6.65 1.92 5.26
CA LYS A 91 7.33 1.28 6.42
C LYS A 91 8.82 0.98 6.19
N ASN A 92 9.21 0.78 4.93
CA ASN A 92 10.60 0.51 4.53
C ASN A 92 11.36 1.77 4.09
N TRP A 93 10.74 2.95 4.17
CA TRP A 93 11.41 4.20 3.87
C TRP A 93 12.33 4.61 5.03
N ALA A 94 13.51 5.11 4.69
CA ALA A 94 14.48 5.66 5.64
C ALA A 94 14.99 7.05 5.14
N PRO A 95 15.20 8.03 6.05
CA PRO A 95 15.77 9.32 5.68
C PRO A 95 17.19 9.15 5.13
N GLY A 96 17.49 9.76 3.98
CA GLY A 96 18.81 9.69 3.33
C GLY A 96 18.93 8.67 2.20
N ALA A 97 17.88 7.89 1.91
CA ALA A 97 17.70 7.26 0.61
C ALA A 97 17.36 8.36 -0.42
N ALA A 98 18.35 9.19 -0.75
CA ALA A 98 18.23 10.25 -1.74
C ALA A 98 17.79 9.64 -3.08
N GLY A 99 16.81 10.30 -3.71
CA GLY A 99 16.18 9.87 -4.95
C GLY A 99 17.19 9.41 -6.01
N GLY A 100 17.18 8.12 -6.27
CA GLY A 100 17.80 7.54 -7.45
C GLY A 100 16.73 7.27 -8.47
N THR A 101 16.75 8.00 -9.60
CA THR A 101 16.33 7.43 -10.88
C THR A 101 16.94 6.03 -11.00
N GLY A 102 16.09 5.01 -10.96
CA GLY A 102 16.48 3.60 -10.99
C GLY A 102 15.76 2.87 -12.10
N GLY A 103 15.93 3.33 -13.33
CA GLY A 103 16.07 2.39 -14.42
C GLY A 103 17.36 1.61 -14.18
N GLY A 104 17.25 0.47 -13.51
CA GLY A 104 18.35 -0.43 -13.21
C GLY A 104 17.96 -1.83 -13.68
N ASN A 105 18.70 -2.35 -14.66
CA ASN A 105 18.57 -3.72 -15.12
C ASN A 105 18.67 -4.69 -13.94
N VAL A 106 17.58 -5.38 -13.64
CA VAL A 106 17.53 -6.40 -12.59
C VAL A 106 17.86 -7.75 -13.21
N SER A 107 19.14 -8.10 -13.20
CA SER A 107 19.62 -9.44 -13.52
C SER A 107 19.65 -10.27 -12.23
N GLY A 108 18.52 -10.88 -11.87
CA GLY A 108 18.32 -11.78 -10.72
C GLY A 108 16.85 -11.80 -10.29
N PRO A 109 16.26 -12.94 -9.87
CA PRO A 109 14.81 -13.07 -9.73
C PRO A 109 14.31 -12.19 -8.58
N VAL A 110 13.72 -11.06 -8.95
CA VAL A 110 12.99 -10.13 -8.07
C VAL A 110 11.89 -10.88 -7.34
N SER A 111 11.81 -10.76 -6.02
CA SER A 111 10.53 -10.97 -5.34
C SER A 111 9.58 -9.86 -5.82
N GLU A 112 8.63 -10.22 -6.69
CA GLU A 112 7.75 -9.30 -7.46
C GLU A 112 6.92 -8.33 -6.58
N PHE A 113 6.78 -8.59 -5.27
CA PHE A 113 5.95 -7.81 -4.34
C PHE A 113 6.66 -7.46 -3.04
N SER A 114 6.49 -6.22 -2.55
CA SER A 114 7.06 -5.78 -1.28
C SER A 114 6.28 -6.31 -0.08
N SER A 115 6.88 -6.30 1.12
CA SER A 115 6.14 -6.65 2.36
C SER A 115 4.95 -5.73 2.62
N ALA A 116 4.99 -4.48 2.13
CA ALA A 116 3.87 -3.54 2.21
C ALA A 116 2.73 -3.96 1.29
N ASP A 117 3.04 -4.39 0.06
CA ASP A 117 2.04 -4.93 -0.88
C ASP A 117 1.37 -6.17 -0.31
N ILE A 118 2.17 -7.10 0.25
CA ILE A 118 1.67 -8.32 0.89
C ILE A 118 0.72 -7.97 2.05
N SER A 119 1.10 -7.00 2.90
CA SER A 119 0.24 -6.56 4.00
C SER A 119 -1.04 -5.92 3.50
N LEU A 120 -0.99 -5.13 2.44
CA LEU A 120 -2.15 -4.47 1.86
C LEU A 120 -3.11 -5.49 1.23
N MET A 121 -2.59 -6.44 0.46
CA MET A 121 -3.34 -7.57 -0.09
C MET A 121 -3.99 -8.39 1.02
N ALA A 122 -3.28 -8.71 2.10
CA ALA A 122 -3.81 -9.53 3.19
C ALA A 122 -5.01 -8.84 3.87
N LYS A 123 -4.96 -7.52 4.02
CA LYS A 123 -6.08 -6.74 4.56
C LYS A 123 -7.29 -6.73 3.62
N ALA A 124 -7.07 -6.57 2.32
CA ALA A 124 -8.14 -6.66 1.32
C ALA A 124 -8.76 -8.06 1.34
N VAL A 125 -7.95 -9.12 1.22
CA VAL A 125 -8.41 -10.53 1.26
C VAL A 125 -9.18 -10.83 2.54
N TYR A 126 -8.69 -10.36 3.69
CA TYR A 126 -9.40 -10.55 4.96
C TYR A 126 -10.78 -9.88 4.95
N GLY A 127 -10.91 -8.64 4.45
CA GLY A 127 -12.20 -7.97 4.39
C GLY A 127 -13.19 -8.62 3.42
N GLU A 128 -12.71 -9.14 2.29
CA GLU A 128 -13.59 -9.74 1.27
C GLU A 128 -13.94 -11.21 1.57
N ALA A 129 -13.04 -11.96 2.18
CA ALA A 129 -13.12 -13.42 2.28
C ALA A 129 -13.01 -13.96 3.72
N ARG A 130 -13.19 -13.12 4.75
CA ARG A 130 -13.29 -13.60 6.13
C ARG A 130 -14.48 -14.54 6.27
N GLY A 131 -14.20 -15.75 6.77
CA GLY A 131 -15.21 -16.81 6.93
C GLY A 131 -15.42 -17.67 5.69
N GLU A 132 -14.78 -17.35 4.56
CA GLU A 132 -14.73 -18.22 3.39
C GLU A 132 -13.71 -19.37 3.59
N PRO A 133 -13.87 -20.50 2.89
CA PRO A 133 -12.85 -21.55 2.88
C PRO A 133 -11.50 -20.99 2.42
N TYR A 134 -10.39 -21.60 2.87
CA TYR A 134 -9.04 -21.12 2.55
C TYR A 134 -8.82 -20.93 1.04
N THR A 135 -9.29 -21.87 0.22
CA THR A 135 -9.27 -21.77 -1.25
C THR A 135 -9.95 -20.50 -1.78
N GLY A 136 -11.00 -20.03 -1.12
CA GLY A 136 -11.70 -18.77 -1.46
C GLY A 136 -10.89 -17.53 -1.09
N GLN A 137 -10.14 -17.56 0.02
CA GLN A 137 -9.21 -16.49 0.38
C GLN A 137 -8.06 -16.39 -0.64
N VAL A 138 -7.49 -17.53 -1.05
CA VAL A 138 -6.47 -17.59 -2.11
C VAL A 138 -7.04 -17.09 -3.43
N ALA A 139 -8.28 -17.44 -3.77
CA ALA A 139 -8.94 -17.00 -5.00
C ALA A 139 -9.09 -15.46 -5.06
N VAL A 140 -9.46 -14.80 -3.96
CA VAL A 140 -9.52 -13.33 -3.90
C VAL A 140 -8.12 -12.71 -4.03
N ALA A 141 -7.10 -13.29 -3.40
CA ALA A 141 -5.72 -12.84 -3.56
C ALA A 141 -5.25 -12.95 -5.02
N ALA A 142 -5.59 -14.06 -5.69
CA ALA A 142 -5.27 -14.28 -7.09
C ALA A 142 -5.97 -13.26 -8.01
N VAL A 143 -7.23 -12.90 -7.75
CA VAL A 143 -7.92 -11.82 -8.50
C VAL A 143 -7.18 -10.49 -8.41
N ILE A 144 -6.61 -10.14 -7.24
CA ILE A 144 -5.78 -8.93 -7.11
C ILE A 144 -4.58 -9.00 -8.05
N LEU A 145 -3.85 -10.12 -8.05
CA LEU A 145 -2.68 -10.32 -8.91
C LEU A 145 -3.05 -10.34 -10.41
N ASN A 146 -4.17 -10.96 -10.76
CA ASN A 146 -4.69 -10.99 -12.14
C ASN A 146 -5.02 -9.58 -12.65
N ARG A 147 -5.58 -8.72 -11.77
CA ARG A 147 -5.80 -7.31 -12.10
C ARG A 147 -4.47 -6.56 -12.26
N VAL A 148 -3.50 -6.74 -11.36
CA VAL A 148 -2.18 -6.09 -11.49
C VAL A 148 -1.50 -6.45 -12.83
N ARG A 149 -1.68 -7.70 -13.30
CA ARG A 149 -1.13 -8.19 -14.58
C ARG A 149 -1.96 -7.80 -15.81
N SER A 150 -3.21 -7.36 -15.63
CA SER A 150 -4.12 -7.06 -16.72
C SER A 150 -4.00 -5.61 -17.17
N ALA A 151 -3.88 -5.39 -18.48
CA ALA A 151 -3.85 -4.04 -19.08
C ALA A 151 -5.14 -3.23 -18.83
N SER A 152 -6.24 -3.88 -18.42
CA SER A 152 -7.53 -3.24 -18.13
C SER A 152 -7.60 -2.62 -16.73
N PHE A 153 -6.56 -2.78 -15.91
CA PHE A 153 -6.52 -2.36 -14.51
C PHE A 153 -5.20 -1.64 -14.20
N PRO A 154 -5.10 -0.94 -13.05
CA PRO A 154 -3.84 -0.41 -12.57
C PRO A 154 -2.78 -1.51 -12.40
N ASN A 155 -1.55 -1.22 -12.78
CA ASN A 155 -0.42 -2.16 -12.75
C ASN A 155 0.32 -2.19 -11.39
N THR A 156 -0.34 -1.80 -10.30
CA THR A 156 0.23 -1.85 -8.93
C THR A 156 -0.82 -2.40 -7.96
N VAL A 157 -0.38 -3.13 -6.93
CA VAL A 157 -1.26 -3.69 -5.88
C VAL A 157 -2.11 -2.59 -5.23
N SER A 158 -1.47 -1.47 -4.86
CA SER A 158 -2.16 -0.30 -4.31
C SER A 158 -3.19 0.26 -5.29
N GLY A 159 -2.82 0.39 -6.58
CA GLY A 159 -3.74 0.88 -7.61
C GLY A 159 -4.99 0.02 -7.77
N VAL A 160 -4.84 -1.31 -7.72
CA VAL A 160 -5.96 -2.27 -7.79
C VAL A 160 -6.83 -2.22 -6.55
N ILE A 161 -6.22 -2.23 -5.36
CA ILE A 161 -6.96 -2.30 -4.09
C ILE A 161 -7.76 -1.01 -3.85
N PHE A 162 -7.19 0.16 -4.14
CA PHE A 162 -7.85 1.45 -3.93
C PHE A 162 -8.68 1.93 -5.12
N GLN A 163 -8.89 1.11 -6.15
CA GLN A 163 -9.85 1.43 -7.20
C GLN A 163 -11.27 1.56 -6.59
N SER A 164 -11.99 2.62 -6.95
CA SER A 164 -13.31 2.90 -6.38
C SER A 164 -14.26 1.71 -6.58
N GLY A 165 -14.84 1.22 -5.48
CA GLY A 165 -15.76 0.07 -5.48
C GLY A 165 -15.12 -1.30 -5.70
N ALA A 166 -13.79 -1.41 -5.74
CA ALA A 166 -13.11 -2.69 -6.02
C ALA A 166 -13.07 -3.66 -4.83
N PHE A 167 -13.00 -3.12 -3.60
CA PHE A 167 -12.91 -3.87 -2.35
C PHE A 167 -13.72 -3.15 -1.26
N THR A 168 -14.69 -3.83 -0.66
CA THR A 168 -15.51 -3.29 0.45
C THR A 168 -14.67 -2.99 1.67
N ALA A 169 -13.61 -3.78 1.90
CA ALA A 169 -12.67 -3.58 3.01
C ALA A 169 -12.06 -2.17 3.07
N VAL A 170 -11.88 -1.54 1.91
CA VAL A 170 -11.37 -0.16 1.78
C VAL A 170 -12.46 0.84 2.20
N ALA A 171 -13.68 0.67 1.67
CA ALA A 171 -14.81 1.57 1.90
C ALA A 171 -15.31 1.52 3.36
N ASP A 172 -15.36 0.33 3.95
CA ASP A 172 -15.87 0.09 5.30
C ASP A 172 -14.81 0.36 6.40
N GLY A 173 -13.63 0.86 6.00
CA GLY A 173 -12.50 1.11 6.89
C GLY A 173 -11.90 -0.15 7.53
N GLN A 174 -12.33 -1.34 7.10
CA GLN A 174 -11.87 -2.62 7.66
C GLN A 174 -10.43 -2.96 7.24
N ILE A 175 -9.87 -2.26 6.25
CA ILE A 175 -8.46 -2.34 5.86
C ILE A 175 -7.49 -1.98 7.01
N TRP A 176 -7.99 -1.43 8.11
CA TRP A 176 -7.23 -1.11 9.32
C TRP A 176 -7.27 -2.21 10.39
N LEU A 177 -8.07 -3.26 10.21
CA LEU A 177 -8.02 -4.43 11.10
C LEU A 177 -6.73 -5.22 10.88
N THR A 178 -6.19 -5.79 11.97
CA THR A 178 -5.10 -6.76 11.89
C THR A 178 -5.61 -8.00 11.16
N PRO A 179 -5.06 -8.35 9.99
CA PRO A 179 -5.44 -9.59 9.30
C PRO A 179 -5.06 -10.79 10.16
N ASN A 180 -5.84 -11.87 10.09
CA ASN A 180 -5.41 -13.14 10.68
C ASN A 180 -4.28 -13.77 9.84
N ASP A 181 -3.56 -14.72 10.43
CA ASP A 181 -2.43 -15.39 9.78
C ASP A 181 -2.82 -16.07 8.45
N THR A 182 -4.09 -16.52 8.33
CA THR A 182 -4.59 -17.19 7.12
C THR A 182 -4.65 -16.27 5.91
N ALA A 183 -4.99 -14.99 6.08
CA ALA A 183 -5.04 -14.05 4.95
C ALA A 183 -3.63 -13.75 4.39
N PHE A 184 -2.62 -13.64 5.26
CA PHE A 184 -1.23 -13.52 4.83
C PHE A 184 -0.75 -14.77 4.09
N GLN A 185 -1.11 -15.96 4.58
CA GLN A 185 -0.74 -17.20 3.92
C GLN A 185 -1.40 -17.32 2.54
N ALA A 186 -2.69 -16.98 2.44
CA ALA A 186 -3.42 -17.02 1.18
C ALA A 186 -2.80 -16.09 0.12
N VAL A 187 -2.34 -14.90 0.53
CA VAL A 187 -1.62 -13.97 -0.35
C VAL A 187 -0.28 -14.56 -0.82
N ARG A 188 0.50 -15.15 0.08
CA ARG A 188 1.78 -15.78 -0.29
C ARG A 188 1.57 -16.94 -1.26
N ASP A 189 0.55 -17.76 -1.03
CA ASP A 189 0.21 -18.87 -1.90
C ASP A 189 -0.20 -18.41 -3.31
N ALA A 190 -0.98 -17.33 -3.41
CA ALA A 190 -1.30 -16.72 -4.69
C ALA A 190 -0.06 -16.13 -5.41
N ILE A 191 0.83 -15.46 -4.66
CA ILE A 191 2.11 -14.94 -5.19
C ILE A 191 2.99 -16.08 -5.71
N ASN A 192 2.99 -17.23 -5.02
CA ASN A 192 3.70 -18.44 -5.43
C ASN A 192 3.05 -19.18 -6.62
N GLY A 193 1.99 -18.61 -7.20
CA GLY A 193 1.38 -19.08 -8.44
C GLY A 193 0.10 -19.89 -8.26
N TRP A 194 -0.42 -20.06 -7.04
CA TRP A 194 -1.68 -20.75 -6.86
C TRP A 194 -2.88 -19.84 -7.18
N ASP A 195 -3.49 -20.03 -8.33
CA ASP A 195 -4.74 -19.37 -8.72
C ASP A 195 -5.91 -20.37 -8.82
N PRO A 196 -6.68 -20.58 -7.73
CA PRO A 196 -7.87 -21.43 -7.77
C PRO A 196 -9.05 -20.79 -8.52
N SER A 197 -9.05 -19.47 -8.74
CA SER A 197 -10.13 -18.74 -9.42
C SER A 197 -10.23 -19.05 -10.91
N GLY A 198 -9.12 -19.50 -11.52
CA GLY A 198 -9.02 -19.72 -12.96
C GLY A 198 -8.79 -18.41 -13.73
N GLU A 199 -7.86 -17.58 -13.25
CA GLU A 199 -7.53 -16.27 -13.80
C GLU A 199 -8.70 -15.28 -13.81
N ALA A 200 -9.56 -15.34 -12.79
CA ALA A 200 -10.70 -14.44 -12.68
C ALA A 200 -10.23 -12.99 -12.49
N LEU A 201 -11.00 -12.05 -13.03
CA LEU A 201 -10.83 -10.60 -12.85
C LEU A 201 -11.90 -10.00 -11.94
N TYR A 202 -12.99 -10.74 -11.74
CA TYR A 202 -14.14 -10.32 -10.95
C TYR A 202 -14.64 -11.48 -10.09
N TYR A 203 -15.37 -11.14 -9.03
CA TYR A 203 -16.14 -12.09 -8.24
C TYR A 203 -17.34 -11.38 -7.62
N PHE A 204 -18.36 -12.14 -7.24
CA PHE A 204 -19.52 -11.62 -6.53
C PHE A 204 -20.19 -12.70 -5.69
N ASN A 205 -20.93 -12.27 -4.66
CA ASN A 205 -21.80 -13.15 -3.91
C ASN A 205 -23.19 -13.19 -4.57
N PRO A 206 -23.63 -14.33 -5.14
CA PRO A 206 -24.91 -14.43 -5.84
C PRO A 206 -26.13 -14.21 -4.93
N GLN A 207 -25.96 -14.29 -3.60
CA GLN A 207 -27.05 -14.03 -2.64
C GLN A 207 -27.30 -12.53 -2.42
N THR A 208 -26.31 -11.68 -2.68
CA THR A 208 -26.38 -10.24 -2.36
C THR A 208 -26.14 -9.33 -3.57
N ALA A 209 -25.59 -9.85 -4.67
CA ALA A 209 -25.25 -9.07 -5.84
C ALA A 209 -26.50 -8.64 -6.62
N THR A 210 -26.69 -7.34 -6.75
CA THR A 210 -27.82 -6.72 -7.49
C THR A 210 -27.41 -6.14 -8.85
N SER A 211 -26.12 -6.06 -9.16
CA SER A 211 -25.62 -5.45 -10.40
C SER A 211 -25.89 -6.33 -11.62
N ALA A 212 -26.74 -5.90 -12.55
CA ALA A 212 -26.98 -6.63 -13.80
C ALA A 212 -25.68 -6.85 -14.61
N TRP A 213 -24.75 -5.90 -14.54
CA TRP A 213 -23.45 -6.00 -15.21
C TRP A 213 -22.61 -7.16 -14.68
N ILE A 214 -22.57 -7.40 -13.36
CA ILE A 214 -21.75 -8.50 -12.81
C ILE A 214 -22.31 -9.87 -13.20
N TRP A 215 -23.64 -9.99 -13.27
CA TRP A 215 -24.33 -11.19 -13.74
C TRP A 215 -24.10 -11.50 -15.21
N SER A 216 -23.76 -10.49 -16.02
CA SER A 216 -23.44 -10.67 -17.45
C SER A 216 -22.03 -11.21 -17.72
N ARG A 217 -21.14 -11.21 -16.70
CA ARG A 217 -19.76 -11.67 -16.86
C ARG A 217 -19.70 -13.18 -17.05
N PRO A 218 -18.82 -13.72 -17.94
CA PRO A 218 -18.61 -15.16 -18.06
C PRO A 218 -18.19 -15.78 -16.73
N GLN A 219 -19.04 -16.64 -16.18
CA GLN A 219 -18.82 -17.31 -14.90
C GLN A 219 -17.87 -18.49 -15.09
N ILE A 220 -16.84 -18.56 -14.24
CA ILE A 220 -15.81 -19.61 -14.30
C ILE A 220 -16.19 -20.75 -13.35
N LYS A 221 -16.37 -20.40 -12.07
CA LYS A 221 -16.70 -21.35 -10.99
C LYS A 221 -17.16 -20.62 -9.73
N GLN A 222 -17.71 -21.38 -8.79
CA GLN A 222 -18.03 -20.91 -7.45
C GLN A 222 -17.07 -21.52 -6.42
N ILE A 223 -16.52 -20.70 -5.53
CA ILE A 223 -15.74 -21.15 -4.36
C ILE A 223 -16.32 -20.46 -3.13
N GLY A 224 -16.81 -21.26 -2.17
CA GLY A 224 -17.56 -20.75 -1.04
C GLY A 224 -18.80 -19.97 -1.50
N ARG A 225 -18.93 -18.73 -1.04
CA ARG A 225 -20.04 -17.84 -1.39
C ARG A 225 -19.75 -16.96 -2.62
N HIS A 226 -18.60 -17.08 -3.26
CA HIS A 226 -18.22 -16.23 -4.39
C HIS A 226 -18.23 -16.99 -5.72
N ILE A 227 -18.92 -16.42 -6.72
CA ILE A 227 -18.77 -16.79 -8.13
C ILE A 227 -17.66 -15.95 -8.72
N PHE A 228 -16.66 -16.59 -9.31
CA PHE A 228 -15.52 -15.96 -9.97
C PHE A 228 -15.75 -15.88 -11.48
N CYS A 229 -15.38 -14.76 -12.10
CA CYS A 229 -15.70 -14.44 -13.50
C CYS A 229 -14.58 -13.67 -14.23
N LYS A 230 -14.60 -13.77 -15.57
CA LYS A 230 -13.73 -13.01 -16.48
C LYS A 230 -14.32 -11.65 -16.82
#